data_AF-A0A6P0XY10-F1
#
_entry.id   AF-A0A6P0XY10-F1
#
_cell.length_a   1.000
_cell.length_b   1.000
_cell.length_c   1.000
_cell.angle_alpha   90.00
_cell.angle_beta   90.00
_cell.angle_gamma   90.00
#
_symmetry.space_group_name_H-M   'P 1'
#
loop_
_entity.id
_entity.type
_entity.pdbx_description
1 polymer ?
#
loop_
_entity_poly.entity_id
_entity_poly.type
_entity_poly.pdbx_seq_one_letter_code
_entity_poly.pdbx_strand_id
1 'polypeptide(L)'
;MEFNYIKYCQYLISSQKNYTITNLADHLEKVSHDQINRYLKNIDLGTESLWQNVRKEIVTAEDGYLIFDDTVINKKYSQQIDSEAPLKEALVRRQYSGNEHRVVRGIGIVNCLYFNPQSSSILDDRLSYL
;
A
#
# COMPACT_ATOMS: atom_id res chain seq x y z
N MET A 1 -24.69 9.93 -5.07
CA MET A 1 -23.32 10.02 -5.62
C MET A 1 -22.49 8.97 -4.89
N GLU A 2 -22.25 7.83 -5.52
CA GLU A 2 -21.56 6.70 -4.90
C GLU A 2 -20.13 7.07 -4.47
N PHE A 3 -19.68 6.41 -3.41
CA PHE A 3 -18.29 6.38 -2.98
C PHE A 3 -17.47 5.58 -4.00
N ASN A 4 -16.27 6.05 -4.35
CA ASN A 4 -15.42 5.39 -5.33
C ASN A 4 -13.92 5.57 -5.00
N TYR A 5 -13.08 4.86 -5.73
CA TYR A 5 -11.63 4.81 -5.56
C TYR A 5 -10.99 6.21 -5.55
N ILE A 6 -11.37 7.09 -6.49
CA ILE A 6 -10.79 8.43 -6.60
C ILE A 6 -11.09 9.27 -5.34
N LYS A 7 -12.31 9.21 -4.83
CA LYS A 7 -12.67 9.90 -3.58
C LYS A 7 -11.88 9.37 -2.39
N TYR A 8 -11.64 8.06 -2.35
CA TYR A 8 -10.83 7.45 -1.30
C TYR A 8 -9.36 7.93 -1.39
N CYS A 9 -8.77 7.96 -2.58
CA CYS A 9 -7.43 8.51 -2.78
C CYS A 9 -7.33 9.98 -2.36
N GLN A 10 -8.29 10.81 -2.77
CA GLN A 10 -8.35 12.23 -2.39
C GLN A 10 -8.46 12.42 -0.87
N TYR A 11 -9.23 11.56 -0.20
CA TYR A 11 -9.31 11.55 1.26
C TYR A 11 -7.96 11.20 1.90
N LEU A 12 -7.29 10.16 1.43
CA LEU A 12 -5.98 9.76 1.95
C LEU A 12 -4.91 10.85 1.75
N ILE A 13 -4.93 11.54 0.60
CA ILE A 13 -3.99 12.65 0.31
C ILE A 13 -4.27 13.86 1.21
N SER A 14 -5.55 14.17 1.47
CA SER A 14 -5.94 15.33 2.29
C SER A 14 -5.84 15.07 3.81
N SER A 15 -5.93 13.81 4.25
CA SER A 15 -6.02 13.45 5.66
C SER A 15 -4.68 13.00 6.25
N GLN A 16 -3.84 13.97 6.61
CA GLN A 16 -2.49 13.70 7.13
C GLN A 16 -2.46 13.09 8.54
N LYS A 17 -3.50 13.32 9.36
CA LYS A 17 -3.51 12.92 10.79
C LYS A 17 -4.48 11.78 11.11
N ASN A 18 -5.69 11.81 10.54
CA ASN A 18 -6.71 10.80 10.79
C ASN A 18 -7.23 10.26 9.45
N TYR A 19 -6.71 9.10 9.05
CA TYR A 19 -7.06 8.40 7.81
C TYR A 19 -7.96 7.18 8.08
N THR A 20 -8.70 7.17 9.19
CA THR A 20 -9.62 6.07 9.52
C THR A 20 -10.88 6.11 8.67
N ILE A 21 -11.44 4.94 8.37
CA ILE A 21 -12.68 4.83 7.58
C ILE A 21 -13.87 5.44 8.33
N THR A 22 -13.87 5.38 9.66
CA THR A 22 -14.86 6.07 10.51
C THR A 22 -14.77 7.58 10.33
N ASN A 23 -13.56 8.15 10.39
CA ASN A 23 -13.38 9.57 10.14
C ASN A 23 -13.84 9.96 8.74
N LEU A 24 -13.52 9.17 7.70
CA LEU A 24 -14.04 9.42 6.37
C LEU A 24 -15.58 9.41 6.33
N ALA A 25 -16.22 8.44 6.99
CA ALA A 25 -17.67 8.36 7.04
C ALA A 25 -18.31 9.58 7.70
N ASP A 26 -17.69 10.14 8.75
CA ASP A 26 -18.18 11.36 9.42
C ASP A 26 -18.19 12.58 8.47
N HIS A 27 -17.39 12.56 7.41
CA HIS A 27 -17.32 13.61 6.39
C HIS A 27 -18.16 13.31 5.14
N LEU A 28 -18.92 12.22 5.13
CA LEU A 28 -19.77 11.81 4.01
C LEU A 28 -21.23 11.69 4.45
N GLU A 29 -22.12 12.54 3.92
CA GLU A 29 -23.53 12.61 4.35
C GLU A 29 -24.34 11.31 4.16
N LYS A 30 -23.96 10.46 3.20
CA LYS A 30 -24.80 9.31 2.75
C LYS A 30 -24.07 7.97 2.74
N VAL A 31 -22.85 7.92 3.27
CA VAL A 31 -22.00 6.73 3.17
C VAL A 31 -21.50 6.36 4.55
N SER A 32 -21.95 5.20 5.05
CA SER A 32 -21.48 4.64 6.31
C SER A 32 -20.07 4.03 6.19
N HIS A 33 -19.37 3.94 7.31
CA HIS A 33 -18.06 3.28 7.40
C HIS A 33 -18.12 1.81 6.95
N ASP A 34 -19.23 1.11 7.19
CA ASP A 34 -19.43 -0.27 6.73
C ASP A 34 -19.55 -0.39 5.21
N GLN A 35 -20.18 0.59 4.54
CA GLN A 35 -20.23 0.63 3.08
C GLN A 35 -18.83 0.84 2.49
N ILE A 36 -18.03 1.72 3.08
CA ILE A 36 -16.65 1.95 2.66
C ILE A 36 -15.81 0.68 2.89
N ASN A 37 -15.92 0.05 4.06
CA ASN A 37 -15.25 -1.21 4.37
C ASN A 37 -15.57 -2.31 3.34
N ARG A 38 -16.86 -2.50 3.01
CA ARG A 38 -17.27 -3.48 1.99
C ARG A 38 -16.75 -3.12 0.61
N TYR A 39 -16.78 -1.84 0.24
CA TYR A 39 -16.23 -1.38 -1.03
C TYR A 39 -14.73 -1.69 -1.15
N LEU A 40 -13.94 -1.36 -0.11
CA LEU A 40 -12.49 -1.58 -0.10
C LEU A 40 -12.10 -3.06 -0.04
N LYS A 41 -12.95 -3.93 0.50
CA LYS A 41 -12.73 -5.39 0.46
C LYS A 41 -12.93 -6.00 -0.93
N ASN A 42 -13.80 -5.40 -1.73
CA ASN A 42 -14.22 -5.95 -3.02
C ASN A 42 -13.55 -5.26 -4.22
N ILE A 43 -12.87 -4.14 -4.01
CA ILE A 43 -12.13 -3.47 -5.08
C ILE A 43 -10.88 -4.29 -5.43
N ASP A 44 -10.73 -4.62 -6.71
CA ASP A 44 -9.51 -5.24 -7.22
C ASP A 44 -8.58 -4.15 -7.74
N LEU A 45 -7.55 -3.84 -6.95
CA LEU A 45 -6.47 -2.93 -7.33
C LEU A 45 -5.30 -3.77 -7.84
N GLY A 46 -5.38 -4.20 -9.09
CA GLY A 46 -4.31 -4.95 -9.72
C GLY A 46 -3.05 -4.09 -9.91
N THR A 47 -1.88 -4.67 -9.63
CA THR A 47 -0.56 -4.04 -9.82
C THR A 47 -0.37 -3.53 -11.25
N GLU A 48 -0.96 -4.23 -12.22
CA GLU A 48 -0.98 -3.79 -13.62
C GLU A 48 -1.68 -2.43 -13.79
N SER A 49 -2.81 -2.20 -13.13
CA SER A 49 -3.53 -0.94 -13.25
C SER A 49 -2.73 0.23 -12.68
N LEU A 50 -1.97 0.00 -11.59
CA LEU A 50 -1.04 1.00 -11.06
C LEU A 50 0.11 1.24 -12.06
N TRP A 51 0.74 0.18 -12.56
CA TRP A 51 1.85 0.28 -13.51
C TRP A 51 1.47 1.03 -14.80
N GLN A 52 0.27 0.81 -15.32
CA GLN A 52 -0.23 1.50 -16.51
C GLN A 52 -0.30 3.02 -16.34
N ASN A 53 -0.58 3.49 -15.12
CA ASN A 53 -0.62 4.92 -14.78
C ASN A 53 0.78 5.49 -14.55
N VAL A 54 1.70 4.71 -13.97
CA VAL A 54 3.02 5.20 -13.54
C VAL A 54 4.08 5.12 -14.63
N ARG A 55 4.03 4.11 -15.51
CA ARG A 55 5.08 3.86 -16.52
C ARG A 55 5.37 5.04 -17.44
N LYS A 56 4.39 5.91 -17.68
CA LYS A 56 4.50 7.08 -18.57
C LYS A 56 5.32 8.20 -17.93
N GLU A 57 5.38 8.23 -16.61
CA GLU A 57 6.14 9.22 -15.83
C GLU A 57 7.61 8.80 -15.68
N ILE A 58 7.98 7.57 -16.07
CA ILE A 58 9.35 7.06 -15.98
C ILE A 58 10.17 7.60 -17.15
N VAL A 59 11.07 8.53 -16.84
CA VAL A 59 12.11 8.97 -17.76
C VAL A 59 13.38 8.17 -17.51
N THR A 60 13.68 7.23 -18.41
CA THR A 60 14.89 6.40 -18.32
C THR A 60 16.15 7.19 -18.67
N ALA A 61 17.24 6.94 -17.96
CA ALA A 61 18.57 7.46 -18.25
C ALA A 61 19.57 6.30 -18.30
N GLU A 62 20.65 6.47 -19.07
CA GLU A 62 21.71 5.46 -19.21
C GLU A 62 22.45 5.22 -17.89
N ASP A 63 22.57 6.26 -17.07
CA ASP A 63 23.12 6.24 -15.72
C ASP A 63 22.04 6.15 -14.63
N GLY A 64 20.84 5.65 -14.97
CA GLY A 64 19.76 5.42 -14.01
C GLY A 64 20.07 4.26 -13.03
N TYR A 65 19.55 4.37 -11.81
CA TYR A 65 19.76 3.38 -10.75
C TYR A 65 18.44 2.71 -10.37
N LEU A 66 18.48 1.40 -10.11
CA LEU A 66 17.43 0.67 -9.40
C LEU A 66 17.93 0.35 -8.01
N ILE A 67 17.19 0.80 -7.00
CA ILE A 67 17.52 0.62 -5.59
C ILE A 67 16.45 -0.28 -4.98
N PHE A 68 16.89 -1.40 -4.41
CA PHE A 68 16.01 -2.33 -3.72
C PHE A 68 16.21 -2.20 -2.21
N ASP A 69 15.11 -2.14 -1.48
CA ASP A 69 15.10 -2.09 0.00
C ASP A 69 13.98 -2.99 0.52
N ASP A 70 14.24 -3.77 1.57
CA ASP A 70 13.23 -4.58 2.21
C ASP A 70 12.73 -3.92 3.51
N THR A 71 11.40 -3.92 3.69
CA THR A 71 10.77 -3.38 4.89
C THR A 71 9.78 -4.39 5.45
N VAL A 72 9.78 -4.53 6.79
CA VAL A 72 8.74 -5.28 7.51
C VAL A 72 7.71 -4.31 8.09
N ILE A 73 6.49 -4.34 7.56
CA ILE A 73 5.36 -3.65 8.17
C ILE A 73 4.86 -4.45 9.37
N ASN A 74 5.05 -3.91 10.57
CA ASN A 74 4.59 -4.54 11.81
C ASN A 74 3.06 -4.62 11.86
N LYS A 75 2.52 -5.83 12.03
CA LYS A 75 1.10 -6.14 12.17
C LYS A 75 0.84 -6.94 13.44
N LYS A 76 1.44 -6.54 14.57
CA LYS A 76 1.31 -7.21 15.88
C LYS A 76 -0.13 -7.50 16.34
N TYR A 77 -1.12 -6.72 15.89
CA TYR A 77 -2.54 -6.89 16.26
C TYR A 77 -3.36 -7.66 15.21
N SER A 78 -2.78 -8.08 14.07
CA SER A 78 -3.52 -8.91 13.11
C SER A 78 -3.53 -10.36 13.61
N GLN A 79 -4.60 -10.74 14.29
CA GLN A 79 -4.81 -12.11 14.73
C GLN A 79 -5.30 -13.01 13.59
N GLN A 80 -5.94 -12.42 12.57
CA GLN A 80 -6.83 -13.11 11.62
C GLN A 80 -6.23 -13.34 10.22
N ILE A 81 -4.92 -13.58 10.17
CA ILE A 81 -4.20 -13.92 8.94
C ILE A 81 -3.36 -15.14 9.26
N ASP A 82 -4.04 -16.27 9.39
CA ASP A 82 -3.42 -17.58 9.57
C ASP A 82 -3.13 -18.19 8.21
N SER A 83 -2.13 -19.06 8.18
CA SER A 83 -1.56 -19.77 7.03
C SER A 83 -2.55 -20.58 6.17
N GLU A 84 -3.83 -20.56 6.50
CA GLU A 84 -4.93 -21.28 5.82
C GLU A 84 -5.88 -20.34 5.06
N ALA A 85 -5.74 -19.02 5.20
CA ALA A 85 -6.52 -18.05 4.42
C ALA A 85 -6.05 -18.04 2.95
N PRO A 86 -6.95 -17.79 1.97
CA PRO A 86 -6.57 -17.73 0.56
C PRO A 86 -5.40 -16.75 0.35
N LEU A 87 -4.46 -17.06 -0.56
CA LEU A 87 -3.18 -16.39 -0.80
C LEU A 87 -3.14 -14.86 -0.65
N LYS A 88 -4.23 -14.14 -0.95
CA LYS A 88 -4.36 -12.68 -0.76
C LYS A 88 -4.37 -12.25 0.71
N GLU A 89 -4.87 -13.08 1.61
CA GLU A 89 -4.98 -12.80 3.04
C GLU A 89 -3.74 -13.24 3.81
N ALA A 90 -3.03 -14.31 3.38
CA ALA A 90 -1.87 -14.93 4.07
C ALA A 90 -0.55 -14.10 4.08
N LEU A 91 -0.60 -12.79 3.92
CA LEU A 91 0.58 -11.91 3.80
C LEU A 91 1.34 -11.69 5.11
N VAL A 92 0.72 -12.00 6.25
CA VAL A 92 1.30 -11.75 7.57
C VAL A 92 2.02 -12.99 8.10
N ARG A 93 3.34 -12.86 8.28
CA ARG A 93 4.21 -13.93 8.78
C ARG A 93 5.12 -13.45 9.91
N ARG A 94 5.74 -14.40 10.61
CA ARG A 94 6.78 -14.10 11.60
C ARG A 94 8.10 -13.85 10.87
N GLN A 95 8.66 -12.66 11.04
CA GLN A 95 9.90 -12.25 10.38
C GLN A 95 10.65 -11.26 11.26
N TYR A 96 11.98 -11.24 11.13
CA TYR A 96 12.83 -10.37 11.93
C TYR A 96 12.63 -8.92 11.50
N SER A 97 12.39 -8.02 12.47
CA SER A 97 12.35 -6.59 12.23
C SER A 97 13.61 -5.96 12.81
N GLY A 98 14.41 -5.34 11.93
CA GLY A 98 15.57 -4.56 12.35
C GLY A 98 15.19 -3.42 13.30
N ASN A 99 14.07 -2.74 13.04
CA ASN A 99 13.57 -1.63 13.86
C ASN A 99 13.18 -2.07 15.29
N GLU A 100 12.61 -3.26 15.44
CA GLU A 100 12.17 -3.77 16.75
C GLU A 100 13.22 -4.69 17.41
N HIS A 101 14.31 -4.99 16.71
CA HIS A 101 15.36 -5.94 17.11
C HIS A 101 14.83 -7.31 17.59
N ARG A 102 13.74 -7.79 16.97
CA ARG A 102 13.13 -9.08 17.29
C ARG A 102 12.26 -9.59 16.16
N VAL A 103 11.84 -10.85 16.27
CA VAL A 103 10.83 -11.45 15.38
C VAL A 103 9.46 -10.86 15.69
N VAL A 104 8.82 -10.26 14.69
CA VAL A 104 7.47 -9.69 14.77
C VAL A 104 6.53 -10.38 13.79
N ARG A 105 5.23 -10.31 14.08
CA ARG A 105 4.19 -10.64 13.10
C ARG A 105 4.00 -9.43 12.19
N GLY A 106 4.26 -9.56 10.90
CA GLY A 106 4.25 -8.44 9.95
C GLY A 106 4.17 -8.88 8.51
N ILE A 107 4.11 -7.91 7.59
CA ILE A 107 4.13 -8.10 6.13
C ILE A 107 5.51 -7.67 5.62
N GLY A 108 6.15 -8.52 4.82
CA GLY A 108 7.45 -8.23 4.23
C GLY A 108 7.22 -7.63 2.85
N ILE A 109 7.87 -6.51 2.56
CA ILE A 109 7.72 -5.79 1.29
C ILE A 109 9.12 -5.50 0.76
N VAL A 110 9.33 -5.69 -0.54
CA VAL A 110 10.47 -5.13 -1.27
C VAL A 110 10.01 -3.88 -1.97
N ASN A 111 10.68 -2.78 -1.71
CA ASN A 111 10.53 -1.56 -2.49
C ASN A 111 11.57 -1.57 -3.60
N CYS A 112 11.17 -1.17 -4.79
CA CYS A 112 12.03 -0.93 -5.94
C CYS A 112 11.92 0.54 -6.32
N LEU A 113 12.99 1.29 -6.08
CA LEU A 113 13.08 2.71 -6.39
C LEU A 113 13.90 2.90 -7.66
N TYR A 114 13.33 3.56 -8.66
CA TYR A 114 14.08 4.05 -9.80
C TYR A 114 14.55 5.48 -9.54
N PHE A 115 15.85 5.72 -9.70
CA PHE A 115 16.47 7.04 -9.57
C PHE A 115 17.14 7.43 -10.88
N ASN A 116 16.73 8.59 -11.42
CA ASN A 116 17.38 9.20 -12.56
C ASN A 116 18.26 10.38 -12.08
N PRO A 117 19.60 10.27 -12.18
CA PRO A 117 20.50 11.33 -11.71
C PRO A 117 20.44 12.60 -12.58
N GLN A 118 20.04 12.50 -13.84
CA GLN A 118 20.02 13.63 -14.78
C GLN A 118 18.88 14.60 -14.48
N SER A 119 17.72 14.07 -14.08
CA SER A 119 16.53 14.85 -13.70
C SER A 119 16.37 15.00 -12.19
N SER A 120 17.17 14.28 -11.39
CA SER A 120 16.96 14.11 -9.94
C SER A 120 15.55 13.62 -9.57
N SER A 121 14.87 12.93 -10.48
CA SER A 121 13.53 12.38 -10.25
C SER A 121 13.62 10.99 -9.61
N ILE A 122 12.69 10.71 -8.68
CA ILE A 122 12.58 9.45 -7.95
C ILE A 122 11.19 8.84 -8.22
N LEU A 123 11.14 7.54 -8.51
CA LEU A 123 9.90 6.78 -8.60
C LEU A 123 9.95 5.51 -7.73
N ASP A 124 8.99 5.37 -6.81
CA ASP A 124 8.86 4.23 -5.87
C ASP A 124 7.76 3.26 -6.33
N ASP A 125 8.11 1.97 -6.49
CA ASP A 125 7.15 0.88 -6.68
C ASP A 125 7.35 -0.19 -5.59
N ARG A 126 6.24 -0.64 -4.98
CA ARG A 126 6.27 -1.56 -3.83
C ARG A 126 5.74 -2.92 -4.21
N LEU A 127 6.61 -3.91 -4.14
CA LEU A 127 6.28 -5.31 -4.36
C LEU A 127 6.16 -6.01 -3.00
N SER A 128 4.93 -6.32 -2.58
CA SER A 128 4.73 -7.23 -1.46
C SER A 128 5.12 -8.65 -1.88
N TYR A 129 5.91 -9.35 -1.06
CA TYR A 129 6.16 -10.77 -1.28
C TYR A 129 4.84 -11.55 -1.19
N LEU A 130 4.50 -12.27 -2.27
CA LEU A 130 3.48 -13.32 -2.30
C LEU A 130 3.85 -14.46 -1.33
#